data_AF-A0A3D3DIV4-F1
#
_entry.id   AF-A0A3D3DIV4-F1
#
_cell.length_a   1.000
_cell.length_b   1.000
_cell.length_c   1.000
_cell.angle_alpha   90.00
_cell.angle_beta   90.00
_cell.angle_gamma   90.00
#
_symmetry.space_group_name_H-M   'P 1'
#
loop_
_entity.id
_entity.type
_entity.pdbx_description
1 polymer ?
#
loop_
_entity_poly.entity_id
_entity_poly.type
_entity_poly.pdbx_seq_one_letter_code
_entity_poly.pdbx_strand_id
1 'polypeptide(L)'
;QFEAGRRLRLLVVAALLRAGIVTPAQDRLHFAAFDVITDDREKLVELLQKWSAAAERMTEGHSAGTTGAMNGPLDAPPADTGEAYGLPPSQLTITIGFGPTLFTKDGQDRFGLAERRPEALIDLPHFPADRLDPAYENLLRRWARQTRGIWMRDLFSARLINRLRNDWSQSFLGVDCALLLEDASLAGLPRQWAADPRTGTDRGVAGLFLSRNVVPQRLMLAFARAVCRARGVRAEWLPWRSSRFPEWPSRWAFPELARPVSTAPPALVDLLDRIRRYDFVISDTYHVCVNAWRLGIPAICIGETWSRREMDVSCGVVGAWRDKRWVFYAMNEALEFYIHAGELTRRRWRERRAAETAERLASRPLLDLVRHGIQERAAAARQAFLDALFSLIR
;
A
#
# COMPACT_ATOMS: atom_id res chain seq x y z
N GLN A 1 8.59 -38.53 -31.16
CA GLN A 1 9.72 -39.08 -30.39
C GLN A 1 10.15 -38.06 -29.36
N PHE A 2 9.68 -38.25 -28.13
CA PHE A 2 10.28 -37.96 -26.82
C PHE A 2 9.13 -38.09 -25.82
N GLU A 3 8.79 -39.36 -25.52
CA GLU A 3 8.19 -39.71 -24.24
C GLU A 3 9.24 -39.49 -23.15
N ALA A 4 8.79 -39.00 -21.99
CA ALA A 4 8.89 -39.72 -20.71
C ALA A 4 8.88 -38.73 -19.53
N GLY A 5 7.83 -38.83 -18.72
CA GLY A 5 7.96 -38.77 -17.27
C GLY A 5 8.30 -37.42 -16.64
N ARG A 6 7.26 -36.70 -16.22
CA ARG A 6 7.09 -36.25 -14.83
C ARG A 6 5.64 -35.87 -14.60
N ARG A 7 4.86 -36.86 -14.12
CA ARG A 7 3.71 -36.58 -13.25
C ARG A 7 4.29 -35.88 -12.02
N LEU A 8 4.11 -34.57 -11.91
CA LEU A 8 4.17 -33.92 -10.60
C LEU A 8 2.90 -34.37 -9.87
N ARG A 9 3.03 -35.47 -9.13
CA ARG A 9 2.17 -35.74 -7.98
C ARG A 9 2.42 -34.56 -7.04
N LEU A 10 1.49 -33.62 -6.91
CA LEU A 10 1.54 -32.74 -5.76
C LEU A 10 1.23 -33.62 -4.56
N LEU A 11 2.29 -33.77 -3.79
CA LEU A 11 2.43 -34.59 -2.63
C LEU A 11 1.97 -33.67 -1.49
N VAL A 12 1.06 -34.12 -0.63
CA VAL A 12 0.94 -33.54 0.71
C VAL A 12 2.28 -33.83 1.38
N VAL A 13 3.22 -32.88 1.38
CA VAL A 13 4.57 -33.09 1.93
C VAL A 13 4.89 -32.09 3.01
N ALA A 14 5.20 -32.68 4.16
CA ALA A 14 6.38 -32.32 4.93
C ALA A 14 7.64 -32.31 4.03
N ALA A 15 7.85 -31.24 3.25
CA ALA A 15 9.16 -30.85 2.74
C ALA A 15 9.74 -29.83 3.73
N LEU A 16 11.03 -29.97 4.03
CA LEU A 16 11.76 -29.35 5.16
C LEU A 16 11.78 -27.81 5.22
N LEU A 17 11.08 -27.08 4.36
CA LEU A 17 10.89 -25.64 4.49
C LEU A 17 9.47 -25.26 4.01
N ARG A 18 8.64 -24.74 4.92
CA ARG A 18 7.22 -24.42 4.66
C ARG A 18 7.09 -23.22 3.71
N ALA A 19 6.19 -23.32 2.72
CA ALA A 19 5.77 -22.17 1.91
C ALA A 19 5.19 -21.08 2.82
N GLY A 20 5.51 -19.81 2.56
CA GLY A 20 5.15 -18.69 3.45
C GLY A 20 6.05 -18.52 4.67
N ILE A 21 7.02 -19.42 4.92
CA ILE A 21 8.03 -19.29 5.99
C ILE A 21 9.40 -18.94 5.43
N VAL A 22 9.89 -19.72 4.44
CA VAL A 22 11.15 -19.41 3.75
C VAL A 22 10.94 -18.76 2.39
N THR A 23 9.69 -18.72 1.93
CA THR A 23 9.32 -18.03 0.69
C THR A 23 9.67 -16.55 0.85
N PRO A 24 10.32 -15.91 -0.15
CA PRO A 24 10.56 -14.48 -0.12
C PRO A 24 9.28 -13.71 0.21
N ALA A 25 9.40 -12.71 1.08
CA ALA A 25 8.27 -11.94 1.56
C ALA A 25 7.50 -11.31 0.39
N GLN A 26 6.18 -11.49 0.42
CA GLN A 26 5.25 -10.95 -0.58
C GLN A 26 4.76 -9.57 -0.15
N ASP A 27 4.23 -8.77 -1.08
CA ASP A 27 3.80 -7.39 -0.81
C ASP A 27 2.50 -7.29 0.01
N ARG A 28 1.78 -8.41 0.18
CA ARG A 28 0.54 -8.55 0.96
C ARG A 28 0.61 -9.74 1.90
N LEU A 29 0.04 -9.57 3.10
CA LEU A 29 -0.06 -10.61 4.12
C LEU A 29 -1.37 -10.41 4.90
N HIS A 30 -2.05 -11.51 5.17
CA HIS A 30 -3.24 -11.55 6.01
C HIS A 30 -3.08 -12.63 7.07
N PHE A 31 -3.37 -12.29 8.33
CA PHE A 31 -3.43 -13.24 9.44
C PHE A 31 -4.87 -13.39 9.91
N ALA A 32 -5.27 -14.62 10.19
CA ALA A 32 -6.52 -14.95 10.84
C ALA A 32 -6.26 -16.06 11.87
N ALA A 33 -6.91 -15.96 13.02
CA ALA A 33 -6.89 -16.97 14.06
C ALA A 33 -8.32 -17.45 14.29
N PHE A 34 -8.49 -18.76 14.48
CA PHE A 34 -9.80 -19.39 14.63
C PHE A 34 -9.77 -20.34 15.83
N ASP A 35 -10.87 -20.35 16.58
CA ASP A 35 -11.10 -21.36 17.60
C ASP A 35 -11.78 -22.58 16.98
N VAL A 36 -11.23 -23.76 17.25
CA VAL A 36 -11.89 -25.02 16.92
C VAL A 36 -12.95 -25.30 17.99
N ILE A 37 -14.21 -25.08 17.61
CA ILE A 37 -15.37 -25.19 18.51
C ILE A 37 -15.91 -26.62 18.68
N THR A 38 -15.51 -27.55 17.81
CA THR A 38 -15.91 -28.95 17.91
C THR A 38 -14.94 -29.71 18.81
N ASP A 39 -15.43 -30.78 19.44
CA ASP A 39 -14.63 -31.74 20.21
C ASP A 39 -14.54 -33.11 19.50
N ASP A 40 -14.98 -33.15 18.24
CA ASP A 40 -15.00 -34.33 17.39
C ASP A 40 -13.76 -34.34 16.49
N ARG A 41 -12.95 -35.39 16.63
CA ARG A 41 -11.67 -35.54 15.91
C ARG A 41 -11.91 -35.75 14.41
N GLU A 42 -12.93 -36.50 14.04
CA GLU A 42 -13.29 -36.75 12.66
C GLU A 42 -13.67 -35.44 11.94
N LYS A 43 -14.41 -34.56 12.62
CA LYS A 43 -14.71 -33.21 12.08
C LYS A 43 -13.49 -32.32 11.96
N LEU A 44 -12.53 -32.40 12.88
CA LEU A 44 -11.25 -31.69 12.76
C LEU A 44 -10.46 -32.19 11.55
N VAL A 45 -10.38 -33.51 11.35
CA VAL A 45 -9.72 -34.11 10.18
C VAL A 45 -10.39 -33.66 8.88
N GLU A 46 -11.72 -33.71 8.82
CA GLU A 46 -12.49 -33.25 7.66
C GLU A 46 -12.23 -31.77 7.35
N LEU A 47 -12.20 -30.91 8.37
CA LEU A 47 -11.87 -29.49 8.22
C LEU A 47 -10.48 -29.30 7.60
N LEU A 48 -9.47 -29.97 8.15
CA LEU A 48 -8.09 -29.85 7.68
C LEU A 48 -7.92 -30.40 6.25
N GLN A 49 -8.63 -31.47 5.89
CA GLN A 49 -8.67 -31.97 4.52
C GLN A 49 -9.30 -30.96 3.57
N LYS A 50 -10.45 -30.37 3.94
CA LYS A 50 -11.12 -29.32 3.14
C LYS A 50 -10.23 -28.10 2.96
N TRP A 51 -9.58 -27.64 4.03
CA TRP A 51 -8.66 -26.49 3.98
C TRP A 51 -7.42 -26.79 3.15
N SER A 52 -6.86 -27.99 3.25
CA SER A 52 -5.71 -28.40 2.42
C SER A 52 -6.08 -28.42 0.94
N ALA A 53 -7.23 -29.01 0.59
CA ALA A 53 -7.70 -29.07 -0.80
C ALA A 53 -8.12 -27.69 -1.35
N ALA A 54 -8.63 -26.79 -0.50
CA ALA A 54 -8.90 -25.41 -0.89
C ALA A 54 -7.60 -24.63 -1.10
N ALA A 55 -6.63 -24.77 -0.19
CA ALA A 55 -5.34 -24.10 -0.28
C ALA A 55 -4.58 -24.52 -1.54
N GLU A 56 -4.48 -25.82 -1.81
CA GLU A 56 -3.84 -26.36 -3.03
C GLU A 56 -4.45 -25.73 -4.29
N ARG A 57 -5.78 -25.76 -4.42
CA ARG A 57 -6.48 -25.16 -5.56
C ARG A 57 -6.22 -23.66 -5.68
N MET A 58 -6.33 -22.93 -4.58
CA MET A 58 -6.14 -21.48 -4.59
C MET A 58 -4.69 -21.10 -4.93
N THR A 59 -3.69 -21.84 -4.45
CA THR A 59 -2.28 -21.55 -4.78
C THR A 59 -1.94 -21.90 -6.22
N GLU A 60 -2.71 -22.78 -6.87
CA GLU A 60 -2.64 -23.05 -8.31
C GLU A 60 -3.44 -22.06 -9.16
N GLY A 61 -4.25 -21.20 -8.54
CA GLY A 61 -5.06 -20.18 -9.22
C GLY A 61 -6.48 -20.63 -9.54
N HIS A 62 -6.94 -21.72 -8.94
CA HIS A 62 -8.30 -22.20 -9.02
C HIS A 62 -9.17 -21.63 -7.89
N SER A 63 -10.50 -21.74 -8.02
CA SER A 63 -11.45 -21.29 -6.99
C SER A 63 -11.33 -22.07 -5.68
N ALA A 64 -11.71 -21.43 -4.56
CA ALA A 64 -11.75 -22.03 -3.23
C ALA A 64 -12.77 -23.17 -3.15
N GLY A 65 -13.87 -23.09 -3.90
CA GLY A 65 -14.90 -24.13 -4.05
C GLY A 65 -14.82 -24.91 -5.37
N THR A 66 -15.32 -26.15 -5.41
CA THR A 66 -15.18 -27.05 -6.58
C THR A 66 -15.98 -26.60 -7.78
N THR A 67 -17.09 -25.89 -7.58
CA THR A 67 -17.93 -25.34 -8.66
C THR A 67 -17.59 -23.88 -8.99
N GLY A 68 -16.71 -23.24 -8.20
CA GLY A 68 -16.33 -21.84 -8.35
C GLY A 68 -17.48 -20.86 -8.10
N ALA A 69 -17.28 -19.61 -8.53
CA ALA A 69 -18.24 -18.53 -8.30
C ALA A 69 -19.39 -18.48 -9.32
N MET A 70 -19.17 -19.06 -10.50
CA MET A 70 -20.06 -18.92 -11.67
C MET A 70 -20.80 -20.23 -12.03
N ASN A 71 -20.48 -21.35 -11.37
CA ASN A 71 -21.15 -22.63 -11.61
C ASN A 71 -21.69 -23.22 -10.29
N GLY A 72 -22.82 -23.92 -10.35
CA GLY A 72 -23.48 -24.54 -9.20
C GLY A 72 -25.01 -24.55 -9.35
N PRO A 73 -25.74 -25.17 -8.40
CA PRO A 73 -27.21 -25.12 -8.38
C PRO A 73 -27.70 -23.67 -8.25
N LEU A 74 -28.71 -23.30 -9.04
CA LEU A 74 -29.26 -21.92 -9.08
C LEU A 74 -29.80 -21.46 -7.72
N ASP A 75 -30.28 -22.41 -6.91
CA ASP A 75 -30.93 -22.17 -5.62
C ASP A 75 -29.95 -22.29 -4.42
N ALA A 76 -28.64 -22.42 -4.67
CA ALA A 76 -27.62 -22.51 -3.63
C ALA A 76 -26.62 -21.36 -3.73
N PRO A 77 -26.07 -20.86 -2.60
CA PRO A 77 -24.99 -19.89 -2.64
C PRO A 77 -23.77 -20.47 -3.37
N PRO A 78 -23.04 -19.65 -4.15
CA PRO A 78 -21.87 -20.12 -4.88
C PRO A 78 -20.77 -20.61 -3.93
N ALA A 79 -19.98 -21.58 -4.40
CA ALA A 79 -18.93 -22.21 -3.60
C ALA A 79 -17.67 -21.32 -3.44
N ASP A 80 -17.64 -20.19 -4.14
CA ASP A 80 -16.58 -19.18 -4.11
C ASP A 80 -17.23 -17.80 -4.25
N THR A 81 -16.66 -16.77 -3.63
CA THR A 81 -17.24 -15.42 -3.63
C THR A 81 -17.12 -14.72 -4.98
N GLY A 82 -16.23 -15.18 -5.86
CA GLY A 82 -15.97 -14.57 -7.17
C GLY A 82 -15.10 -13.33 -7.13
N GLU A 83 -14.70 -12.87 -5.94
CA GLU A 83 -13.84 -11.69 -5.74
C GLU A 83 -12.48 -11.83 -6.43
N ALA A 84 -12.00 -13.07 -6.58
CA ALA A 84 -10.75 -13.39 -7.26
C ALA A 84 -10.95 -14.02 -8.65
N TYR A 85 -12.16 -14.03 -9.19
CA TYR A 85 -12.45 -14.68 -10.47
C TYR A 85 -11.64 -14.04 -11.62
N GLY A 86 -10.94 -14.88 -12.37
CA GLY A 86 -10.08 -14.45 -13.48
C GLY A 86 -8.76 -13.78 -13.06
N LEU A 87 -8.44 -13.73 -11.76
CA LEU A 87 -7.15 -13.26 -11.27
C LEU A 87 -6.12 -14.41 -11.23
N PRO A 88 -4.82 -14.15 -11.51
CA PRO A 88 -3.79 -15.16 -11.35
C PRO A 88 -3.55 -15.48 -9.87
N PRO A 89 -2.98 -16.66 -9.54
CA PRO A 89 -2.68 -17.07 -8.15
C PRO A 89 -1.77 -16.08 -7.41
N SER A 90 -1.04 -15.22 -8.14
CA SER A 90 -0.27 -14.11 -7.57
C SER A 90 0.73 -14.57 -6.50
N GLN A 91 1.33 -15.75 -6.72
CA GLN A 91 2.24 -16.42 -5.79
C GLN A 91 1.64 -16.76 -4.41
N LEU A 92 0.31 -16.80 -4.27
CA LEU A 92 -0.37 -17.05 -3.00
C LEU A 92 0.28 -18.19 -2.21
N THR A 93 0.59 -17.92 -0.95
CA THR A 93 1.00 -18.94 0.03
C THR A 93 0.00 -18.95 1.17
N ILE A 94 -0.38 -20.15 1.61
CA ILE A 94 -1.26 -20.34 2.78
C ILE A 94 -0.49 -21.20 3.79
N THR A 95 -0.27 -20.64 4.98
CA THR A 95 0.38 -21.36 6.09
C THR A 95 -0.63 -21.56 7.20
N ILE A 96 -0.82 -22.82 7.61
CA ILE A 96 -1.67 -23.18 8.74
C ILE A 96 -0.77 -23.51 9.93
N GLY A 97 -0.98 -22.82 11.05
CA GLY A 97 -0.34 -23.08 12.33
C GLY A 97 -1.37 -23.52 13.37
N PHE A 98 -0.91 -24.28 14.36
CA PHE A 98 -1.76 -24.79 15.44
C PHE A 98 -1.32 -24.20 16.78
N GLY A 99 -2.27 -23.64 17.52
CA GLY A 99 -2.05 -23.20 18.90
C GLY A 99 -2.07 -24.37 19.90
N PRO A 100 -1.60 -24.16 21.14
CA PRO A 100 -1.54 -25.21 22.15
C PRO A 100 -2.93 -25.77 22.52
N THR A 101 -3.97 -24.95 22.42
CA THR A 101 -5.38 -25.32 22.69
C THR A 101 -5.97 -26.33 21.70
N LEU A 102 -5.28 -26.62 20.60
CA LEU A 102 -5.63 -27.74 19.73
C LEU A 102 -5.20 -29.09 20.33
N PHE A 103 -4.07 -29.12 21.05
CA PHE A 103 -3.52 -30.34 21.64
C PHE A 103 -4.12 -30.63 23.01
N THR A 104 -4.36 -29.58 23.79
CA THR A 104 -5.02 -29.69 25.10
C THR A 104 -5.73 -28.38 25.41
N LYS A 105 -7.02 -28.44 25.73
CA LYS A 105 -7.81 -27.26 26.14
C LYS A 105 -8.44 -27.54 27.49
N ASP A 106 -8.20 -26.66 28.46
CA ASP A 106 -8.75 -26.79 29.82
C ASP A 106 -8.45 -28.16 30.47
N GLY A 107 -7.26 -28.70 30.19
CA GLY A 107 -6.82 -30.02 30.67
C GLY A 107 -7.38 -31.23 29.91
N GLN A 108 -8.20 -31.02 28.87
CA GLN A 108 -8.79 -32.08 28.08
C GLN A 108 -8.09 -32.26 26.73
N ASP A 109 -7.76 -33.51 26.41
CA ASP A 109 -7.30 -33.90 25.08
C ASP A 109 -8.50 -34.24 24.20
N ARG A 110 -9.09 -33.20 23.61
CA ARG A 110 -10.32 -33.29 22.81
C ARG A 110 -10.17 -34.16 21.56
N PHE A 111 -8.94 -34.35 21.07
CA PHE A 111 -8.68 -35.00 19.78
C PHE A 111 -7.68 -36.15 19.85
N GLY A 112 -7.21 -36.55 21.04
CA GLY A 112 -6.17 -37.56 21.19
C GLY A 112 -4.80 -37.11 20.67
N LEU A 113 -4.47 -35.83 20.76
CA LEU A 113 -3.27 -35.21 20.21
C LEU A 113 -2.26 -34.76 21.27
N ALA A 114 -2.56 -34.87 22.57
CA ALA A 114 -1.74 -34.29 23.64
C ALA A 114 -0.25 -34.72 23.56
N GLU A 115 0.01 -36.00 23.32
CA GLU A 115 1.36 -36.57 23.19
C GLU A 115 2.14 -36.09 21.95
N ARG A 116 1.46 -35.43 21.01
CA ARG A 116 2.05 -34.90 19.77
C ARG A 116 2.33 -33.41 19.83
N ARG A 117 2.07 -32.76 20.97
CA ARG A 117 2.39 -31.34 21.20
C ARG A 117 3.90 -31.14 21.08
N PRO A 118 4.39 -30.27 20.18
CA PRO A 118 5.82 -29.94 20.13
C PRO A 118 6.28 -29.35 21.46
N GLU A 119 7.44 -29.76 21.96
CA GLU A 119 7.98 -29.31 23.26
C GLU A 119 8.08 -27.78 23.36
N ALA A 120 8.47 -27.12 22.26
CA ALA A 120 8.58 -25.66 22.19
C ALA A 120 7.22 -24.92 22.18
N LEU A 121 6.10 -25.63 21.95
CA LEU A 121 4.77 -25.04 21.92
C LEU A 121 4.18 -25.00 23.33
N ILE A 122 4.87 -24.36 24.27
CA ILE A 122 4.40 -24.20 25.66
C ILE A 122 3.24 -23.19 25.76
N ASP A 123 2.43 -23.32 26.80
CA ASP A 123 1.47 -22.28 27.13
C ASP A 123 2.28 -21.07 27.57
N LEU A 124 2.01 -19.91 26.96
CA LEU A 124 2.74 -18.70 27.26
C LEU A 124 2.51 -18.36 28.73
N PRO A 125 3.56 -18.33 29.58
CA PRO A 125 3.39 -18.05 30.99
C PRO A 125 2.84 -16.63 31.17
N HIS A 126 2.10 -16.41 32.25
CA HIS A 126 1.67 -15.07 32.60
C HIS A 126 2.90 -14.20 32.90
N PHE A 127 3.02 -13.04 32.24
CA PHE A 127 4.12 -12.10 32.48
C PHE A 127 3.61 -10.93 33.34
N PRO A 128 4.32 -10.55 34.41
CA PRO A 128 3.92 -9.39 35.22
C PRO A 128 3.88 -8.12 34.36
N ALA A 129 2.74 -7.41 34.39
CA ALA A 129 2.39 -6.15 33.68
C ALA A 129 1.57 -6.25 32.38
N ASP A 130 0.84 -7.35 32.13
CA ASP A 130 0.04 -7.44 30.92
C ASP A 130 -1.28 -6.56 30.93
N ARG A 131 -1.46 -5.47 30.11
CA ARG A 131 -2.77 -4.72 29.85
C ARG A 131 -3.24 -4.14 28.42
N LEU A 132 -3.63 -4.85 27.30
CA LEU A 132 -4.69 -4.41 26.25
C LEU A 132 -5.43 -5.53 25.48
N ASP A 133 -6.74 -5.80 25.70
CA ASP A 133 -7.09 -6.59 26.91
C ASP A 133 -5.79 -7.20 27.39
N PRO A 134 -5.19 -6.86 28.53
CA PRO A 134 -4.01 -7.61 28.98
C PRO A 134 -3.22 -8.42 27.95
N ALA A 135 -3.69 -9.64 27.67
CA ALA A 135 -3.55 -10.39 26.42
C ALA A 135 -2.78 -9.76 25.22
N TYR A 136 -3.20 -8.67 24.56
CA TYR A 136 -2.59 -8.28 23.27
C TYR A 136 -1.75 -6.99 23.27
N GLU A 137 -1.89 -6.08 24.25
CA GLU A 137 -0.99 -4.91 24.34
C GLU A 137 0.44 -5.37 24.43
N ASN A 138 0.66 -6.37 25.28
CA ASN A 138 1.99 -6.76 25.64
C ASN A 138 2.57 -7.60 24.55
N LEU A 139 1.76 -8.33 23.80
CA LEU A 139 2.23 -8.94 22.56
C LEU A 139 2.64 -7.86 21.55
N LEU A 140 1.82 -6.83 21.31
CA LEU A 140 2.18 -5.76 20.37
C LEU A 140 3.35 -4.90 20.88
N ARG A 141 3.42 -4.58 22.17
CA ARG A 141 4.51 -3.83 22.81
C ARG A 141 5.78 -4.66 22.91
N ARG A 142 5.68 -5.94 23.26
CA ARG A 142 6.82 -6.87 23.31
C ARG A 142 7.34 -7.11 21.92
N TRP A 143 6.49 -7.40 20.94
CA TRP A 143 6.88 -7.43 19.53
C TRP A 143 7.52 -6.10 19.13
N ALA A 144 6.88 -4.96 19.45
CA ALA A 144 7.42 -3.66 19.09
C ALA A 144 8.79 -3.40 19.73
N ARG A 145 9.01 -3.77 21.00
CA ARG A 145 10.26 -3.60 21.77
C ARG A 145 11.35 -4.59 21.37
N GLN A 146 10.98 -5.84 21.10
CA GLN A 146 11.90 -6.93 20.77
C GLN A 146 12.27 -6.95 19.28
N THR A 147 11.43 -6.39 18.42
CA THR A 147 11.78 -6.19 17.01
C THR A 147 12.90 -5.16 16.92
N ARG A 148 14.00 -5.52 16.27
CA ARG A 148 15.20 -4.68 16.23
C ARG A 148 14.98 -3.34 15.52
N GLY A 149 14.20 -3.32 14.43
CA GLY A 149 13.81 -2.11 13.73
C GLY A 149 12.41 -2.22 13.13
N ILE A 150 11.65 -1.13 13.20
CA ILE A 150 10.30 -1.03 12.66
C ILE A 150 10.22 0.27 11.87
N TRP A 151 10.01 0.14 10.56
CA TRP A 151 9.84 1.28 9.66
C TRP A 151 8.36 1.43 9.33
N MET A 152 7.87 2.65 9.44
CA MET A 152 6.48 2.99 9.18
C MET A 152 6.40 3.94 8.00
N ARG A 153 5.39 3.76 7.15
CA ARG A 153 5.16 4.60 5.98
C ARG A 153 4.85 6.05 6.33
N ASP A 154 4.25 6.31 7.48
CA ASP A 154 3.80 7.63 7.90
C ASP A 154 4.12 7.92 9.37
N LEU A 155 4.24 9.21 9.72
CA LEU A 155 4.61 9.62 11.07
C LEU A 155 3.63 9.25 12.16
N PHE A 156 2.33 9.18 11.86
CA PHE A 156 1.38 8.80 12.91
C PHE A 156 1.59 7.34 13.29
N SER A 157 1.82 6.51 12.29
CA SER A 157 2.18 5.10 12.48
C SER A 157 3.54 4.99 13.18
N ALA A 158 4.55 5.78 12.80
CA ALA A 158 5.85 5.83 13.47
C ALA A 158 5.72 6.25 14.95
N ARG A 159 4.97 7.32 15.23
CA ARG A 159 4.70 7.81 16.59
C ARG A 159 4.00 6.75 17.44
N LEU A 160 3.07 6.01 16.86
CA LEU A 160 2.41 4.90 17.55
C LEU A 160 3.43 3.82 17.94
N ILE A 161 4.32 3.44 17.02
CA ILE A 161 5.40 2.48 17.31
C ILE A 161 6.36 2.98 18.38
N ASN A 162 6.78 4.25 18.32
CA ASN A 162 7.66 4.83 19.34
C ASN A 162 7.03 4.78 20.74
N ARG A 163 5.73 5.08 20.84
CA ARG A 163 4.97 4.95 22.08
C ARG A 163 4.87 3.49 22.55
N LEU A 164 4.72 2.53 21.64
CA LEU A 164 4.68 1.11 21.99
C LEU A 164 6.06 0.62 22.48
N ARG A 165 7.14 1.10 21.86
CA ARG A 165 8.53 0.81 22.24
C ARG A 165 8.95 1.50 23.53
N ASN A 166 8.40 2.68 23.82
CA ASN A 166 8.97 3.64 24.76
C ASN A 166 10.41 4.03 24.38
N ASP A 167 10.66 4.15 23.08
CA ASP A 167 11.93 4.52 22.50
C ASP A 167 11.69 5.61 21.46
N TRP A 168 12.21 6.80 21.76
CA TRP A 168 12.14 7.98 20.90
C TRP A 168 13.49 8.32 20.28
N SER A 169 14.55 7.55 20.62
CA SER A 169 15.92 7.79 20.16
C SER A 169 16.15 7.29 18.73
N GLN A 170 15.44 6.23 18.32
CA GLN A 170 15.50 5.62 16.99
C GLN A 170 14.47 6.21 16.01
N SER A 171 13.85 7.33 16.38
CA SER A 171 12.73 7.94 15.64
C SER A 171 13.21 8.80 14.47
N PHE A 172 13.98 8.24 13.55
CA PHE A 172 14.15 8.89 12.25
C PHE A 172 12.89 8.62 11.41
N LEU A 173 11.90 9.48 11.65
CA LEU A 173 10.78 9.83 10.77
C LEU A 173 10.40 8.75 9.75
N GLY A 174 9.28 8.06 10.00
CA GLY A 174 8.69 7.10 9.06
C GLY A 174 8.77 7.61 7.61
N VAL A 175 9.51 6.89 6.78
CA VAL A 175 9.71 7.19 5.37
C VAL A 175 8.68 6.42 4.57
N ASP A 176 8.03 7.07 3.61
CA ASP A 176 7.17 6.34 2.71
C ASP A 176 8.01 5.36 1.88
N CYS A 177 7.59 4.09 1.82
CA CYS A 177 8.33 3.06 1.10
C CYS A 177 8.51 3.39 -0.39
N ALA A 178 7.65 4.22 -0.98
CA ALA A 178 7.85 4.70 -2.35
C ALA A 178 9.15 5.49 -2.51
N LEU A 179 9.60 6.22 -1.46
CA LEU A 179 10.88 6.94 -1.47
C LEU A 179 12.10 6.02 -1.45
N LEU A 180 11.93 4.75 -1.02
CA LEU A 180 13.01 3.77 -0.92
C LEU A 180 13.19 2.94 -2.21
N LEU A 181 12.29 3.07 -3.19
CA LEU A 181 12.38 2.36 -4.46
C LEU A 181 13.62 2.81 -5.24
N GLU A 182 14.36 1.85 -5.81
CA GLU A 182 15.48 2.11 -6.73
C GLU A 182 15.08 1.93 -8.17
N ASP A 183 15.69 2.70 -9.07
CA ASP A 183 15.47 2.54 -10.52
C ASP A 183 15.94 1.17 -11.02
N ALA A 184 17.02 0.64 -10.43
CA ALA A 184 17.50 -0.72 -10.71
C ALA A 184 16.44 -1.78 -10.37
N SER A 185 15.73 -1.64 -9.25
CA SER A 185 14.66 -2.57 -8.85
C SER A 185 13.44 -2.54 -9.79
N LEU A 186 13.30 -1.50 -10.61
CA LEU A 186 12.19 -1.34 -11.56
C LEU A 186 12.52 -1.88 -12.95
N ALA A 187 13.79 -2.15 -13.26
CA ALA A 187 14.26 -2.45 -14.62
C ALA A 187 13.65 -3.75 -15.21
N GLY A 188 13.33 -4.74 -14.38
CA GLY A 188 12.77 -6.03 -14.80
C GLY A 188 11.24 -6.13 -14.78
N LEU A 189 10.54 -5.05 -14.40
CA LEU A 189 9.08 -5.08 -14.29
C LEU A 189 8.41 -4.94 -15.67
N PRO A 190 7.24 -5.56 -15.87
CA PRO A 190 6.54 -5.53 -17.14
C PRO A 190 6.12 -4.10 -17.53
N ARG A 191 6.17 -3.82 -18.83
CA ARG A 191 5.69 -2.59 -19.46
C ARG A 191 4.47 -2.92 -20.30
N GLN A 192 3.46 -2.08 -20.24
CA GLN A 192 2.20 -2.21 -20.98
C GLN A 192 2.05 -1.13 -22.04
N TRP A 193 2.68 0.03 -21.86
CA TRP A 193 2.73 1.06 -22.89
C TRP A 193 3.94 0.85 -23.79
N ALA A 194 3.73 0.93 -25.10
CA ALA A 194 4.83 1.11 -26.04
C ALA A 194 5.62 2.36 -25.63
N ALA A 195 6.96 2.32 -25.80
CA ALA A 195 7.78 3.50 -25.57
C ALA A 195 7.21 4.67 -26.40
N ASP A 196 6.62 5.66 -25.72
CA ASP A 196 6.07 6.85 -26.39
C ASP A 196 7.24 7.50 -27.17
N PRO A 197 7.12 7.68 -28.50
CA PRO A 197 8.21 8.11 -29.39
C PRO A 197 8.76 9.49 -29.04
N ARG A 198 8.12 10.23 -28.14
CA ARG A 198 8.71 11.38 -27.44
C ARG A 198 9.76 10.89 -26.43
N THR A 199 10.97 10.66 -26.91
CA THR A 199 12.14 10.38 -26.08
C THR A 199 12.73 11.70 -25.55
N GLY A 200 12.51 12.01 -24.27
CA GLY A 200 13.05 13.21 -23.60
C GLY A 200 12.18 13.71 -22.44
N THR A 201 12.68 14.71 -21.70
CA THR A 201 11.84 15.53 -20.81
C THR A 201 11.00 16.47 -21.68
N ASP A 202 9.69 16.26 -21.73
CA ASP A 202 8.75 17.18 -22.38
C ASP A 202 8.66 18.46 -21.52
N ARG A 203 9.58 19.41 -21.75
CA ARG A 203 9.49 20.73 -21.10
C ARG A 203 8.17 21.38 -21.52
N GLY A 204 7.48 21.98 -20.55
CA GLY A 204 6.22 22.67 -20.78
C GLY A 204 4.98 21.79 -20.63
N VAL A 205 5.05 20.65 -19.93
CA VAL A 205 3.89 19.79 -19.64
C VAL A 205 3.78 19.50 -18.15
N ALA A 206 2.59 19.67 -17.58
CA ALA A 206 2.24 19.28 -16.23
C ALA A 206 1.33 18.04 -16.24
N GLY A 207 1.60 17.09 -15.33
CA GLY A 207 0.74 15.94 -15.12
C GLY A 207 -0.42 16.28 -14.19
N LEU A 208 -1.64 15.88 -14.56
CA LEU A 208 -2.84 16.08 -13.75
C LEU A 208 -3.53 14.75 -13.48
N PHE A 209 -3.72 14.41 -12.20
CA PHE A 209 -4.58 13.30 -11.80
C PHE A 209 -5.47 13.73 -10.63
N LEU A 210 -6.79 13.66 -10.80
CA LEU A 210 -7.76 13.96 -9.75
C LEU A 210 -8.64 12.73 -9.48
N SER A 211 -8.64 12.29 -8.24
CA SER A 211 -9.46 11.19 -7.75
C SER A 211 -10.80 11.71 -7.20
N ARG A 212 -11.46 10.88 -6.39
CA ARG A 212 -12.71 11.19 -5.69
C ARG A 212 -12.41 11.98 -4.41
N ASN A 213 -12.09 13.26 -4.54
CA ASN A 213 -12.02 14.21 -3.42
C ASN A 213 -13.43 14.66 -2.97
N VAL A 214 -13.55 15.14 -1.73
CA VAL A 214 -14.76 15.77 -1.18
C VAL A 214 -14.99 17.14 -1.84
N VAL A 215 -13.93 17.86 -2.20
CA VAL A 215 -14.07 19.10 -2.97
C VAL A 215 -14.51 18.80 -4.41
N PRO A 216 -15.50 19.55 -4.94
CA PRO A 216 -15.93 19.38 -6.32
C PRO A 216 -14.76 19.48 -7.31
N GLN A 217 -14.60 18.44 -8.14
CA GLN A 217 -13.52 18.38 -9.13
C GLN A 217 -13.43 19.63 -10.01
N ARG A 218 -14.56 20.28 -10.34
CA ARG A 218 -14.59 21.56 -11.07
C ARG A 218 -13.71 22.66 -10.46
N LEU A 219 -13.59 22.71 -9.13
CA LEU A 219 -12.79 23.71 -8.43
C LEU A 219 -11.29 23.37 -8.50
N MET A 220 -10.96 22.09 -8.34
CA MET A 220 -9.60 21.58 -8.50
C MET A 220 -9.11 21.76 -9.95
N LEU A 221 -9.98 21.53 -10.93
CA LEU A 221 -9.68 21.78 -12.35
C LEU A 221 -9.45 23.27 -12.64
N ALA A 222 -10.29 24.15 -12.10
CA ALA A 222 -10.11 25.59 -12.25
C ALA A 222 -8.77 26.06 -11.64
N PHE A 223 -8.37 25.50 -10.50
CA PHE A 223 -7.07 25.74 -9.89
C PHE A 223 -5.93 25.22 -10.76
N ALA A 224 -5.98 23.95 -11.17
CA ALA A 224 -4.95 23.34 -12.01
C ALA A 224 -4.75 24.11 -13.32
N ARG A 225 -5.85 24.53 -13.97
CA ARG A 225 -5.82 25.37 -15.17
C ARG A 225 -5.15 26.72 -14.92
N ALA A 226 -5.43 27.36 -13.79
CA ALA A 226 -4.82 28.64 -13.43
C ALA A 226 -3.30 28.50 -13.18
N VAL A 227 -2.86 27.46 -12.47
CA VAL A 227 -1.43 27.19 -12.25
C VAL A 227 -0.72 26.91 -13.57
N CYS A 228 -1.27 26.05 -14.43
CA CYS A 228 -0.69 25.73 -15.73
C CYS A 228 -0.56 26.97 -16.62
N ARG A 229 -1.60 27.81 -16.66
CA ARG A 229 -1.59 29.06 -17.42
C ARG A 229 -0.55 30.04 -16.90
N ALA A 230 -0.41 30.20 -15.58
CA ALA A 230 0.59 31.08 -14.96
C ALA A 230 2.03 30.59 -15.21
N ARG A 231 2.25 29.29 -15.34
CA ARG A 231 3.55 28.69 -15.68
C ARG A 231 3.83 28.62 -17.18
N GLY A 232 2.83 28.87 -18.03
CA GLY A 232 2.94 28.70 -19.48
C GLY A 232 3.11 27.23 -19.90
N VAL A 233 2.59 26.28 -19.12
CA VAL A 233 2.69 24.85 -19.41
C VAL A 233 1.35 24.26 -19.82
N ARG A 234 1.38 23.26 -20.69
CA ARG A 234 0.19 22.45 -21.03
C ARG A 234 -0.12 21.48 -19.90
N ALA A 235 -1.38 21.11 -19.74
CA ALA A 235 -1.76 20.04 -18.82
C ALA A 235 -2.01 18.76 -19.61
N GLU A 236 -1.61 17.64 -19.04
CA GLU A 236 -1.91 16.31 -19.57
C GLU A 236 -2.51 15.45 -18.46
N TRP A 237 -3.54 14.67 -18.79
CA TRP A 237 -4.11 13.72 -17.84
C TRP A 237 -3.14 12.56 -17.61
N LEU A 238 -2.77 12.35 -16.35
CA LEU A 238 -1.98 11.22 -15.88
C LEU A 238 -2.94 10.11 -15.47
N PRO A 239 -3.10 9.03 -16.27
CA PRO A 239 -4.02 7.95 -15.93
C PRO A 239 -3.41 7.11 -14.81
N TRP A 240 -3.90 7.23 -13.58
CA TRP A 240 -3.40 6.44 -12.45
C TRP A 240 -4.25 5.16 -12.26
N ARG A 241 -3.61 3.99 -12.23
CA ARG A 241 -4.29 2.67 -12.15
C ARG A 241 -5.29 2.47 -13.30
N SER A 242 -6.46 1.88 -13.04
CA SER A 242 -7.55 1.68 -14.00
C SER A 242 -8.40 2.95 -14.26
N SER A 243 -7.92 4.14 -13.89
CA SER A 243 -8.67 5.38 -14.12
C SER A 243 -8.75 5.71 -15.61
N ARG A 244 -9.97 5.99 -16.07
CA ARG A 244 -10.22 6.48 -17.43
C ARG A 244 -10.02 7.99 -17.49
N PHE A 245 -9.83 8.51 -18.70
CA PHE A 245 -9.90 9.96 -18.91
C PHE A 245 -11.31 10.44 -18.50
N PRO A 246 -11.40 11.44 -17.62
CA PRO A 246 -12.67 11.86 -17.06
C PRO A 246 -13.55 12.59 -18.09
N GLU A 247 -14.85 12.30 -18.06
CA GLU A 247 -15.87 12.97 -18.86
C GLU A 247 -16.57 14.03 -18.00
N TRP A 248 -16.20 15.29 -18.18
CA TRP A 248 -16.81 16.42 -17.45
C TRP A 248 -17.79 17.18 -18.32
N PRO A 249 -18.86 17.77 -17.73
CA PRO A 249 -19.73 18.70 -18.44
C PRO A 249 -18.93 19.80 -19.14
N SER A 250 -19.28 20.14 -20.38
CA SER A 250 -18.56 21.10 -21.24
C SER A 250 -18.28 22.45 -20.55
N ARG A 251 -19.24 22.95 -19.77
CA ARG A 251 -19.11 24.19 -18.96
C ARG A 251 -18.01 24.15 -17.87
N TRP A 252 -17.55 22.96 -17.48
CA TRP A 252 -16.47 22.73 -16.51
C TRP A 252 -15.23 22.14 -17.15
N ALA A 253 -15.27 21.90 -18.46
CA ALA A 253 -14.19 21.26 -19.17
C ALA A 253 -12.89 22.05 -19.00
N PHE A 254 -11.79 21.31 -19.07
CA PHE A 254 -10.46 21.85 -19.26
C PHE A 254 -10.06 21.47 -20.70
N PRO A 255 -10.49 22.22 -21.73
CA PRO A 255 -10.32 21.81 -23.12
C PRO A 255 -8.85 21.64 -23.52
N GLU A 256 -7.95 22.37 -22.87
CA GLU A 256 -6.51 22.29 -23.09
C GLU A 256 -5.85 21.09 -22.38
N LEU A 257 -6.60 20.30 -21.60
CA LEU A 257 -6.10 19.09 -20.95
C LEU A 257 -5.95 17.97 -22.00
N ALA A 258 -4.69 17.64 -22.30
CA ALA A 258 -4.38 16.59 -23.25
C ALA A 258 -4.74 15.20 -22.69
N ARG A 259 -5.24 14.32 -23.57
CA ARG A 259 -5.38 12.89 -23.29
C ARG A 259 -4.00 12.21 -23.42
N PRO A 260 -3.69 11.21 -22.58
CA PRO A 260 -2.51 10.39 -22.80
C PRO A 260 -2.62 9.64 -24.13
N VAL A 261 -1.48 9.32 -24.75
CA VAL A 261 -1.42 8.61 -26.04
C VAL A 261 -1.98 7.20 -25.94
N SER A 262 -1.79 6.55 -24.79
CA SER A 262 -2.35 5.22 -24.49
C SER A 262 -3.50 5.34 -23.49
N THR A 263 -4.60 4.63 -23.78
CA THR A 263 -5.77 4.49 -22.90
C THR A 263 -5.81 3.16 -22.15
N ALA A 264 -4.88 2.24 -22.43
CA ALA A 264 -4.73 1.01 -21.69
C ALA A 264 -4.30 1.33 -20.24
N PRO A 265 -4.76 0.55 -19.23
CA PRO A 265 -4.23 0.67 -17.87
C PRO A 265 -2.70 0.63 -17.92
N PRO A 266 -1.97 1.56 -17.30
CA PRO A 266 -0.52 1.53 -17.31
C PRO A 266 0.02 0.50 -16.30
N ALA A 267 1.14 -0.13 -16.64
CA ALA A 267 1.97 -0.80 -15.64
C ALA A 267 2.64 0.25 -14.74
N LEU A 268 3.17 -0.19 -13.59
CA LEU A 268 3.84 0.69 -12.64
C LEU A 268 5.02 1.45 -13.28
N VAL A 269 5.85 0.77 -14.08
CA VAL A 269 7.01 1.38 -14.72
C VAL A 269 6.58 2.46 -15.72
N ASP A 270 5.51 2.21 -16.49
CA ASP A 270 4.99 3.16 -17.46
C ASP A 270 4.49 4.45 -16.76
N LEU A 271 3.86 4.33 -15.60
CA LEU A 271 3.45 5.47 -14.77
C LEU A 271 4.64 6.30 -14.31
N LEU A 272 5.67 5.65 -13.76
CA LEU A 272 6.84 6.34 -13.22
C LEU A 272 7.63 7.03 -14.34
N ASP A 273 7.80 6.36 -15.48
CA ASP A 273 8.42 6.94 -16.67
C ASP A 273 7.61 8.09 -17.26
N ARG A 274 6.28 8.06 -17.12
CA ARG A 274 5.43 9.19 -17.51
C ARG A 274 5.61 10.37 -16.57
N ILE A 275 5.61 10.14 -15.25
CA ILE A 275 5.77 11.20 -14.25
C ILE A 275 7.10 11.94 -14.45
N ARG A 276 8.20 11.22 -14.76
CA ARG A 276 9.52 11.81 -15.06
C ARG A 276 9.53 12.86 -16.16
N ARG A 277 8.51 12.88 -17.03
CA ARG A 277 8.44 13.80 -18.18
C ARG A 277 7.82 15.14 -17.84
N TYR A 278 7.10 15.23 -16.73
CA TYR A 278 6.38 16.45 -16.37
C TYR A 278 7.28 17.45 -15.66
N ASP A 279 7.03 18.74 -15.92
CA ASP A 279 7.66 19.83 -15.17
C ASP A 279 7.20 19.84 -13.71
N PHE A 280 5.95 19.46 -13.47
CA PHE A 280 5.35 19.24 -12.15
C PHE A 280 4.07 18.40 -12.27
N VAL A 281 3.58 17.91 -11.14
CA VAL A 281 2.33 17.16 -11.04
C VAL A 281 1.34 17.88 -10.13
N ILE A 282 0.05 17.87 -10.49
CA ILE A 282 -1.05 18.30 -9.62
C ILE A 282 -1.92 17.08 -9.34
N SER A 283 -2.13 16.77 -8.05
CA SER A 283 -3.02 15.68 -7.67
C SER A 283 -3.64 15.86 -6.29
N ASP A 284 -4.77 15.20 -6.05
CA ASP A 284 -5.35 14.99 -4.72
C ASP A 284 -4.92 13.66 -4.07
N THR A 285 -4.17 12.85 -4.82
CA THR A 285 -3.84 11.47 -4.47
C THR A 285 -2.41 11.39 -3.96
N TYR A 286 -2.29 11.09 -2.67
CA TYR A 286 -1.01 11.01 -1.95
C TYR A 286 0.08 10.23 -2.70
N HIS A 287 -0.23 9.03 -3.19
CA HIS A 287 0.74 8.15 -3.85
C HIS A 287 1.26 8.72 -5.18
N VAL A 288 0.46 9.51 -5.89
CA VAL A 288 0.94 10.21 -7.09
C VAL A 288 1.98 11.25 -6.70
N CYS A 289 1.66 12.05 -5.67
CA CYS A 289 2.54 13.11 -5.18
C CYS A 289 3.87 12.59 -4.63
N VAL A 290 3.83 11.53 -3.81
CA VAL A 290 5.06 10.94 -3.24
C VAL A 290 5.98 10.38 -4.33
N ASN A 291 5.42 9.67 -5.32
CA ASN A 291 6.22 9.14 -6.43
C ASN A 291 6.79 10.25 -7.31
N ALA A 292 6.05 11.33 -7.55
CA ALA A 292 6.58 12.50 -8.25
C ALA A 292 7.76 13.12 -7.50
N TRP A 293 7.63 13.38 -6.19
CA TRP A 293 8.72 13.91 -5.38
C TRP A 293 9.93 12.97 -5.33
N ARG A 294 9.71 11.65 -5.24
CA ARG A 294 10.77 10.63 -5.33
C ARG A 294 11.56 10.74 -6.64
N LEU A 295 10.86 11.03 -7.74
CA LEU A 295 11.45 11.23 -9.06
C LEU A 295 12.07 12.62 -9.25
N GLY A 296 12.07 13.46 -8.21
CA GLY A 296 12.54 14.85 -8.27
C GLY A 296 11.58 15.80 -8.97
N ILE A 297 10.36 15.35 -9.29
CA ILE A 297 9.32 16.13 -9.96
C ILE A 297 8.46 16.82 -8.89
N PRO A 298 8.37 18.16 -8.87
CA PRO A 298 7.54 18.87 -7.90
C PRO A 298 6.08 18.42 -8.00
N ALA A 299 5.45 18.17 -6.85
CA ALA A 299 4.06 17.76 -6.82
C ALA A 299 3.23 18.69 -5.93
N ILE A 300 2.15 19.23 -6.49
CA ILE A 300 1.13 19.99 -5.77
C ILE A 300 0.07 19.00 -5.29
N CYS A 301 -0.10 18.90 -3.96
CA CYS A 301 -1.09 18.03 -3.36
C CYS A 301 -2.30 18.83 -2.89
N ILE A 302 -3.49 18.47 -3.36
CA ILE A 302 -4.76 19.03 -2.88
C ILE A 302 -5.33 18.09 -1.83
N GLY A 303 -5.43 18.54 -0.58
CA GLY A 303 -5.86 17.71 0.53
C GLY A 303 -6.78 18.42 1.52
N GLU A 304 -7.23 17.67 2.52
CA GLU A 304 -8.11 18.18 3.57
C GLU A 304 -7.58 17.70 4.91
N THR A 305 -7.21 18.63 5.78
CA THR A 305 -6.78 18.33 7.15
C THR A 305 -7.92 17.87 8.06
N TRP A 306 -9.16 17.88 7.57
CA TRP A 306 -10.34 17.50 8.30
C TRP A 306 -11.24 16.62 7.44
N SER A 307 -11.77 15.54 8.04
CA SER A 307 -12.72 14.63 7.40
C SER A 307 -14.10 14.74 8.04
N ARG A 308 -15.13 14.67 7.19
CA ARG A 308 -16.55 14.49 7.59
C ARG A 308 -16.98 13.03 7.70
N ARG A 309 -16.11 12.09 7.29
CA ARG A 309 -16.38 10.65 7.34
C ARG A 309 -16.05 10.14 8.74
N GLU A 310 -16.87 9.23 9.26
CA GLU A 310 -16.68 8.59 10.58
C GLU A 310 -15.26 8.04 10.75
N MET A 311 -14.70 7.45 9.69
CA MET A 311 -13.29 7.03 9.65
C MET A 311 -12.70 7.23 8.24
N ASP A 312 -11.63 8.01 8.14
CA ASP A 312 -10.84 8.16 6.92
C ASP A 312 -9.39 7.69 7.17
N VAL A 313 -8.86 6.84 6.30
CA VAL A 313 -7.50 6.28 6.45
C VAL A 313 -6.42 7.36 6.39
N SER A 314 -6.66 8.45 5.65
CA SER A 314 -5.74 9.58 5.51
C SER A 314 -5.94 10.59 6.63
N CYS A 315 -7.18 10.81 7.07
CA CYS A 315 -7.53 11.90 7.97
C CYS A 315 -7.94 11.51 9.39
N GLY A 316 -8.06 10.21 9.68
CA GLY A 316 -8.49 9.69 10.98
C GLY A 316 -10.00 9.84 11.22
N VAL A 317 -10.37 9.93 12.49
CA VAL A 317 -11.76 10.13 12.93
C VAL A 317 -12.20 11.59 12.74
N VAL A 318 -13.52 11.82 12.71
CA VAL A 318 -14.10 13.17 12.60
C VAL A 318 -13.51 14.09 13.66
N GLY A 319 -13.03 15.26 13.25
CA GLY A 319 -12.47 16.27 14.17
C GLY A 319 -11.03 16.05 14.62
N ALA A 320 -10.33 15.00 14.13
CA ALA A 320 -8.95 14.71 14.55
C ALA A 320 -7.86 15.64 13.96
N TRP A 321 -8.22 16.58 13.07
CA TRP A 321 -7.30 17.51 12.39
C TRP A 321 -6.03 16.83 11.86
N ARG A 322 -6.19 15.67 11.24
CA ARG A 322 -5.11 14.81 10.76
C ARG A 322 -5.22 14.69 9.24
N ASP A 323 -4.09 14.74 8.53
CA ASP A 323 -3.98 14.32 7.13
C ASP A 323 -2.54 13.85 6.85
N LYS A 324 -2.39 12.58 6.42
CA LYS A 324 -1.09 12.00 6.07
C LYS A 324 -0.38 12.76 4.95
N ARG A 325 -1.13 13.32 3.99
CA ARG A 325 -0.59 14.16 2.90
C ARG A 325 0.00 15.44 3.49
N TRP A 326 -0.75 16.15 4.32
CA TRP A 326 -0.27 17.39 4.95
C TRP A 326 1.00 17.12 5.76
N VAL A 327 1.02 16.03 6.54
CA VAL A 327 2.19 15.66 7.33
C VAL A 327 3.41 15.37 6.47
N PHE A 328 3.27 14.62 5.37
CA PHE A 328 4.37 14.39 4.44
C PHE A 328 4.95 15.72 3.93
N TYR A 329 4.08 16.65 3.52
CA TYR A 329 4.51 17.95 3.02
C TYR A 329 5.14 18.82 4.12
N ALA A 330 4.58 18.81 5.34
CA ALA A 330 5.10 19.51 6.51
C ALA A 330 6.50 19.06 6.89
N MET A 331 6.72 17.75 6.97
CA MET A 331 8.03 17.21 7.29
C MET A 331 9.05 17.60 6.23
N ASN A 332 8.64 17.59 4.96
CA ASN A 332 9.56 17.76 3.85
C ASN A 332 9.79 19.22 3.42
N GLU A 333 9.48 20.19 4.28
CA GLU A 333 9.56 21.63 3.97
C GLU A 333 8.82 21.99 2.66
N ALA A 334 7.79 21.20 2.33
CA ALA A 334 7.09 21.25 1.05
C ALA A 334 5.70 21.89 1.18
N LEU A 335 5.30 22.43 2.34
CA LEU A 335 3.94 22.94 2.60
C LEU A 335 3.47 23.99 1.59
N GLU A 336 4.39 24.72 0.98
CA GLU A 336 4.10 25.64 -0.12
C GLU A 336 3.39 24.96 -1.30
N PHE A 337 3.58 23.66 -1.47
CA PHE A 337 2.96 22.81 -2.51
C PHE A 337 1.77 21.99 -1.99
N TYR A 338 1.38 22.15 -0.72
CA TYR A 338 0.14 21.58 -0.19
C TYR A 338 -0.98 22.62 -0.24
N ILE A 339 -2.10 22.26 -0.84
CA ILE A 339 -3.27 23.14 -1.00
C ILE A 339 -4.42 22.56 -0.18
N HIS A 340 -4.88 23.31 0.83
CA HIS A 340 -6.09 22.92 1.54
C HIS A 340 -7.27 23.12 0.60
N ALA A 341 -8.07 22.08 0.44
CA ALA A 341 -9.15 22.08 -0.53
C ALA A 341 -10.20 23.18 -0.26
N GLY A 342 -10.35 23.59 1.01
CA GLY A 342 -11.16 24.75 1.42
C GLY A 342 -10.73 26.08 0.79
N GLU A 343 -9.44 26.28 0.50
CA GLU A 343 -8.92 27.48 -0.18
C GLU A 343 -9.47 27.64 -1.60
N LEU A 344 -9.84 26.52 -2.23
CA LEU A 344 -10.29 26.48 -3.63
C LEU A 344 -11.76 26.89 -3.79
N THR A 345 -12.51 27.01 -2.70
CA THR A 345 -13.95 27.30 -2.71
C THR A 345 -14.26 28.72 -3.19
N ARG A 346 -13.50 29.71 -2.73
CA ARG A 346 -13.66 31.12 -3.12
C ARG A 346 -12.78 31.45 -4.32
N ARG A 347 -13.38 32.03 -5.38
CA ARG A 347 -12.67 32.36 -6.64
C ARG A 347 -11.40 33.20 -6.40
N ARG A 348 -11.52 34.31 -5.65
CA ARG A 348 -10.38 35.19 -5.32
C ARG A 348 -9.24 34.45 -4.63
N TRP A 349 -9.56 33.52 -3.72
CA TRP A 349 -8.57 32.77 -2.96
C TRP A 349 -7.90 31.72 -3.83
N ARG A 350 -8.68 31.01 -4.64
CA ARG A 350 -8.18 30.06 -5.63
C ARG A 350 -7.23 30.69 -6.66
N GLU A 351 -7.58 31.86 -7.21
CA GLU A 351 -6.75 32.57 -8.17
C GLU A 351 -5.43 33.05 -7.54
N ARG A 352 -5.51 33.63 -6.33
CA ARG A 352 -4.33 34.03 -5.56
C ARG A 352 -3.43 32.83 -5.25
N ARG A 353 -3.99 31.74 -4.73
CA ARG A 353 -3.24 30.53 -4.38
C ARG A 353 -2.59 29.90 -5.62
N ALA A 354 -3.26 29.92 -6.77
CA ALA A 354 -2.68 29.45 -8.02
C ALA A 354 -1.48 30.29 -8.47
N ALA A 355 -1.55 31.62 -8.34
CA ALA A 355 -0.43 32.51 -8.66
C ALA A 355 0.76 32.30 -7.72
N GLU A 356 0.52 32.25 -6.41
CA GLU A 356 1.55 31.94 -5.40
C GLU A 356 2.21 30.58 -5.68
N THR A 357 1.40 29.54 -5.94
CA THR A 357 1.92 28.20 -6.26
C THR A 357 2.79 28.22 -7.53
N ALA A 358 2.38 28.97 -8.55
CA ALA A 358 3.16 29.12 -9.79
C ALA A 358 4.50 29.85 -9.55
N GLU A 359 4.53 30.85 -8.68
CA GLU A 359 5.76 31.52 -8.26
C GLU A 359 6.69 30.56 -7.50
N ARG A 360 6.15 29.79 -6.55
CA ARG A 360 6.91 28.77 -5.82
C ARG A 360 7.51 27.70 -6.74
N LEU A 361 6.75 27.25 -7.75
CA LEU A 361 7.24 26.33 -8.79
C LEU A 361 8.36 26.94 -9.67
N ALA A 362 8.50 28.26 -9.74
CA ALA A 362 9.59 28.91 -10.46
C ALA A 362 10.88 29.00 -9.62
N SER A 363 10.79 28.84 -8.30
CA SER A 363 11.93 28.96 -7.38
C SER A 363 12.75 27.67 -7.34
N ARG A 364 13.83 27.62 -8.13
CA ARG A 364 14.79 26.50 -8.09
C ARG A 364 15.35 26.25 -6.68
N PRO A 365 15.79 27.27 -5.91
CA PRO A 365 16.30 27.04 -4.56
C PRO A 365 15.29 26.33 -3.64
N LEU A 366 14.01 26.71 -3.71
CA LEU A 366 12.95 26.07 -2.93
C LEU A 366 12.73 24.62 -3.35
N LEU A 367 12.67 24.36 -4.67
CA LEU A 367 12.47 23.01 -5.20
C LEU A 367 13.65 22.09 -4.88
N ASP A 368 14.87 22.61 -4.94
CA ASP A 368 16.07 21.86 -4.63
C ASP A 368 16.16 21.59 -3.12
N LEU A 369 15.77 22.54 -2.25
CA LEU A 369 15.68 22.33 -0.80
C LEU A 369 14.74 21.15 -0.47
N VAL A 370 13.53 21.15 -1.01
CA VAL A 370 12.55 20.08 -0.79
C VAL A 370 13.08 18.75 -1.31
N ARG A 371 13.63 18.74 -2.53
CA ARG A 371 14.14 17.52 -3.17
C ARG A 371 15.29 16.89 -2.39
N HIS A 372 16.30 17.67 -2.04
CA HIS A 372 17.44 17.20 -1.26
C HIS A 372 16.97 16.70 0.10
N GLY A 373 16.11 17.45 0.80
CA GLY A 373 15.59 17.02 2.10
C GLY A 373 14.79 15.71 2.05
N ILE A 374 14.05 15.44 0.96
CA ILE A 374 13.38 14.15 0.75
C ILE A 374 14.40 13.04 0.51
N GLN A 375 15.40 13.28 -0.34
CA GLN A 375 16.44 12.31 -0.70
C GLN A 375 17.34 11.95 0.49
N GLU A 376 17.79 12.94 1.26
CA GLU A 376 18.62 12.74 2.46
C GLU A 376 17.89 11.90 3.50
N ARG A 377 16.59 12.17 3.73
CA ARG A 377 15.78 11.35 4.64
C ARG A 377 15.58 9.93 4.13
N ALA A 378 15.32 9.75 2.84
CA ALA A 378 15.20 8.42 2.25
C ALA A 378 16.52 7.63 2.38
N ALA A 379 17.65 8.29 2.14
CA ALA A 379 18.98 7.70 2.31
C ALA A 379 19.26 7.34 3.78
N ALA A 380 18.97 8.23 4.72
CA ALA A 380 19.14 7.96 6.15
C ALA A 380 18.26 6.79 6.63
N ALA A 381 16.99 6.75 6.20
CA ALA A 381 16.08 5.67 6.55
C ALA A 381 16.52 4.32 5.94
N ARG A 382 17.05 4.32 4.71
CA ARG A 382 17.66 3.15 4.09
C ARG A 382 18.91 2.70 4.85
N GLN A 383 19.81 3.62 5.16
CA GLN A 383 21.04 3.28 5.87
C GLN A 383 20.73 2.64 7.21
N ALA A 384 19.79 3.21 7.96
CA ALA A 384 19.37 2.63 9.23
C ALA A 384 18.69 1.25 9.08
N PHE A 385 17.97 1.02 7.97
CA PHE A 385 17.45 -0.31 7.63
C PHE A 385 18.58 -1.32 7.38
N LEU A 386 19.60 -0.93 6.59
CA LEU A 386 20.76 -1.77 6.33
C LEU A 386 21.58 -2.04 7.60
N ASP A 387 21.81 -1.03 8.44
CA ASP A 387 22.54 -1.18 9.70
C ASP A 387 21.82 -2.14 10.64
N ALA A 388 20.50 -2.04 10.72
CA ALA A 388 19.69 -2.97 11.49
C ALA A 388 19.82 -4.41 10.96
N LEU A 389 19.74 -4.61 9.64
CA LEU A 389 19.92 -5.93 9.01
C LEU A 389 21.32 -6.50 9.25
N PHE A 390 22.38 -5.71 9.02
CA PHE A 390 23.76 -6.18 9.20
C PHE A 390 24.09 -6.49 10.65
N SER A 391 23.47 -5.79 11.59
CA SER A 391 23.62 -6.10 13.02
C SER A 391 22.96 -7.41 13.46
N LEU A 392 22.19 -8.08 12.60
CA LEU A 392 21.68 -9.44 12.86
C LEU A 392 22.66 -10.53 12.39
N ILE A 393 23.63 -10.18 11.55
CA ILE A 393 24.62 -11.09 10.97
C ILE A 393 25.91 -11.11 11.82
N ARG A 394 26.13 -10.09 12.65
CA ARG A 394 27.20 -10.00 13.65
C ARG A 394 26.67 -10.43 15.00
#